data_AF-A0A3C0DNQ1-F1
#
_entry.id   AF-A0A3C0DNQ1-F1
#
_cell.length_a   1.000
_cell.length_b   1.000
_cell.length_c   1.000
_cell.angle_alpha   90.00
_cell.angle_beta   90.00
_cell.angle_gamma   90.00
#
_symmetry.space_group_name_H-M   'P 1'
#
loop_
_entity.id
_entity.type
_entity.pdbx_description
1 polymer ?
#
loop_
_entity_poly.entity_id
_entity_poly.type
_entity_poly.pdbx_seq_one_letter_code
_entity_poly.pdbx_strand_id
1 'polypeptide(L)'
;MRSLFHWFHALSRHWLYDVLHGSLFEIDHDTIKVLDWIADQESGNPESAASPACPDQIPGVDRTALQAIWNDLRVLGLFSVQEAELPRIKQNKPANLKALCLHIAHDCNLRCRYCFGETGAFGGDRSLMSPEIAFAAIDFLLQESGPYDHLELDFFGGEPLLNFETVKKTVAYGRQAAQAAQKNIHFTLTTNSYNLDDEKLAYLNAQGLLLVLSADGRPAVHDYMRPGAGGQATSERILKNIGNAVRSRNDSDYYVRGTFT
;
A
#
# COMPACT_ATOMS: atom_id res chain seq x y z
N MET A 1 -20.52 8.05 -19.28
CA MET A 1 -19.29 8.84 -19.05
C MET A 1 -19.01 8.74 -17.55
N ARG A 2 -17.78 8.44 -17.12
CA ARG A 2 -17.47 8.53 -15.68
C ARG A 2 -17.31 10.02 -15.36
N SER A 3 -17.99 10.51 -14.34
CA SER A 3 -17.81 11.88 -13.86
C SER A 3 -16.32 12.16 -13.68
N LEU A 4 -15.84 13.26 -14.25
CA LEU A 4 -14.44 13.68 -14.20
C LEU A 4 -14.07 14.30 -12.84
N PHE A 5 -15.03 14.35 -11.92
CA PHE A 5 -14.89 14.89 -10.58
C PHE A 5 -15.75 14.15 -9.55
N HIS A 6 -15.39 14.29 -8.27
CA HIS A 6 -16.12 13.71 -7.15
C HIS A 6 -16.16 14.70 -5.99
N TRP A 7 -17.35 15.00 -5.45
CA TRP A 7 -17.47 15.81 -4.24
C TRP A 7 -18.00 15.00 -3.06
N PHE A 8 -17.55 15.35 -1.86
CA PHE A 8 -17.90 14.66 -0.63
C PHE A 8 -17.79 15.57 0.59
N HIS A 9 -18.50 15.21 1.66
CA HIS A 9 -18.41 15.89 2.95
C HIS A 9 -17.59 15.06 3.94
N ALA A 10 -16.54 15.65 4.49
CA ALA A 10 -15.70 15.02 5.51
C ALA A 10 -15.09 16.08 6.43
N LEU A 11 -14.96 15.74 7.72
CA LEU A 11 -14.35 16.61 8.73
C LEU A 11 -15.00 18.01 8.81
N SER A 12 -16.34 18.05 8.69
CA SER A 12 -17.14 19.29 8.71
C SER A 12 -16.83 20.26 7.56
N ARG A 13 -16.31 19.76 6.44
CA ARG A 13 -15.99 20.52 5.23
C ARG A 13 -16.50 19.79 4.00
N HIS A 14 -16.68 20.53 2.91
CA HIS A 14 -17.03 19.96 1.61
C HIS A 14 -15.83 20.03 0.69
N TRP A 15 -15.61 18.94 -0.03
CA TRP A 15 -14.43 18.75 -0.86
C TRP A 15 -14.84 18.43 -2.28
N LEU A 16 -14.10 18.95 -3.25
CA LEU A 16 -14.14 18.58 -4.66
C LEU A 16 -12.79 17.97 -5.04
N TYR A 17 -12.82 16.72 -5.48
CA TYR A 17 -11.69 16.02 -6.06
C TYR A 17 -11.82 15.99 -7.58
N ASP A 18 -10.88 16.62 -8.26
CA ASP A 18 -10.72 16.56 -9.71
C ASP A 18 -9.94 15.28 -10.07
N VAL A 19 -10.62 14.33 -10.70
CA VAL A 19 -10.05 13.01 -11.00
C VAL A 19 -8.93 13.09 -12.03
N LEU A 20 -9.02 14.05 -12.95
CA LEU A 20 -8.07 14.16 -14.07
C LEU A 20 -6.78 14.83 -13.65
N HIS A 21 -6.88 15.92 -12.89
CA HIS A 21 -5.72 16.69 -12.47
C HIS A 21 -5.17 16.25 -11.10
N GLY A 22 -5.93 15.47 -10.32
CA GLY A 22 -5.56 15.05 -8.97
C GLY A 22 -5.63 16.17 -7.94
N SER A 23 -6.32 17.27 -8.26
CA SER A 23 -6.47 18.44 -7.40
C SER A 23 -7.61 18.25 -6.40
N LEU A 24 -7.45 18.82 -5.20
CA LEU A 24 -8.46 18.80 -4.13
C LEU A 24 -8.78 20.23 -3.71
N PHE A 25 -10.06 20.60 -3.75
CA PHE A 25 -10.55 21.92 -3.39
C PHE A 25 -11.54 21.83 -2.23
N GLU A 26 -11.45 22.77 -1.29
CA GLU A 26 -12.54 23.02 -0.35
C GLU A 26 -13.60 23.88 -1.07
N ILE A 27 -14.86 23.48 -1.01
CA ILE A 27 -15.96 24.12 -1.73
C ILE A 27 -17.09 24.52 -0.78
N ASP A 28 -17.91 25.49 -1.19
CA ASP A 28 -19.09 25.90 -0.44
C ASP A 28 -20.36 25.16 -0.89
N HIS A 29 -21.46 25.41 -0.18
CA HIS A 29 -22.75 24.78 -0.46
C HIS A 29 -23.34 25.16 -1.82
N ASP A 30 -23.05 26.36 -2.32
CA ASP A 30 -23.57 26.80 -3.61
C ASP A 30 -22.83 26.11 -4.75
N THR A 31 -21.52 25.90 -4.60
CA THR A 31 -20.71 25.09 -5.51
C THR A 31 -21.24 23.66 -5.60
N ILE A 32 -21.64 23.05 -4.49
CA ILE A 32 -22.25 21.70 -4.49
C ILE A 32 -23.51 21.66 -5.36
N LYS A 33 -24.41 22.64 -5.21
CA LYS A 33 -25.64 22.69 -6.02
C LYS A 33 -25.34 22.82 -7.52
N VAL A 34 -24.29 23.56 -7.88
CA VAL A 34 -23.82 23.66 -9.27
C VAL A 34 -23.30 22.32 -9.77
N LEU A 35 -22.50 21.62 -8.96
CA LEU A 35 -21.94 20.30 -9.28
C LEU A 35 -23.03 19.21 -9.38
N ASP A 36 -24.00 19.20 -8.47
CA ASP A 36 -25.17 18.30 -8.52
C ASP A 36 -25.94 18.49 -9.84
N TRP A 37 -26.19 19.75 -10.22
CA TRP A 37 -26.87 20.07 -11.49
C TRP A 37 -26.08 19.56 -12.71
N ILE A 38 -24.74 19.72 -12.71
CA ILE A 38 -23.89 19.22 -13.79
C ILE A 38 -24.01 17.70 -13.90
N ALA A 39 -23.91 16.97 -12.78
CA ALA A 39 -23.97 15.51 -12.76
C ALA A 39 -25.32 14.95 -13.23
N ASP A 40 -26.42 15.66 -12.94
CA ASP A 40 -27.75 15.34 -13.46
C ASP A 40 -27.81 15.47 -15.00
N GLN A 41 -27.18 16.49 -15.58
CA GLN A 41 -27.13 16.65 -17.04
C GLN A 41 -26.34 15.54 -17.73
N GLU A 42 -25.19 15.14 -17.16
CA GLU A 42 -24.36 14.05 -17.72
C GLU A 42 -25.08 12.71 -17.74
N SER A 43 -25.95 12.47 -16.75
CA SER A 43 -26.75 11.24 -16.63
C SER A 43 -27.84 11.13 -17.68
N GLY A 44 -28.30 12.27 -18.23
CA GLY A 44 -29.37 12.33 -19.24
C GLY A 44 -28.88 12.24 -20.70
N ASN A 45 -27.73 12.82 -21.03
CA ASN A 45 -27.15 12.76 -22.39
C ASN A 45 -25.61 13.00 -22.40
N PRO A 46 -24.79 11.94 -22.57
CA PRO A 46 -23.33 12.02 -22.51
C PRO A 46 -22.68 12.91 -23.58
N GLU A 47 -23.27 13.07 -24.77
CA GLU A 47 -22.69 13.88 -25.85
C GLU A 47 -22.83 15.39 -25.60
N SER A 48 -23.80 15.80 -24.78
CA SER A 48 -23.99 17.21 -24.38
C SER A 48 -23.10 17.66 -23.21
N ALA A 49 -22.43 16.71 -22.54
CA ALA A 49 -21.62 16.93 -21.35
C ALA A 49 -20.17 17.39 -21.63
N ALA A 50 -19.70 17.30 -22.87
CA ALA A 50 -18.29 17.59 -23.19
C ALA A 50 -17.92 19.08 -23.08
N SER A 51 -18.91 19.98 -22.99
CA SER A 51 -18.74 21.42 -22.75
C SER A 51 -20.09 22.04 -22.40
N PRO A 52 -20.60 21.86 -21.16
CA PRO A 52 -21.88 22.42 -20.78
C PRO A 52 -21.81 23.96 -20.84
N ALA A 53 -22.94 24.59 -21.16
CA ALA A 53 -23.10 26.04 -21.00
C ALA A 53 -23.49 26.35 -19.55
N CYS A 54 -23.12 27.54 -19.05
CA CYS A 54 -23.60 27.99 -17.74
C CYS A 54 -25.14 28.03 -17.74
N PRO A 55 -25.82 27.38 -16.79
CA PRO A 55 -27.26 27.49 -16.69
C PRO A 55 -27.68 28.92 -16.33
N ASP A 56 -28.87 29.33 -16.79
CA ASP A 56 -29.42 30.65 -16.47
C ASP A 56 -29.82 30.78 -14.99
N GLN A 57 -30.18 29.66 -14.35
CA GLN A 57 -30.59 29.60 -12.95
C GLN A 57 -30.35 28.22 -12.33
N ILE A 58 -29.95 28.20 -11.06
CA ILE A 58 -29.96 27.01 -10.20
C ILE A 58 -30.73 27.38 -8.92
N PRO A 59 -31.74 26.59 -8.52
CA PRO A 59 -32.52 26.88 -7.32
C PRO A 59 -31.64 27.08 -6.07
N GLY A 60 -31.80 28.24 -5.43
CA GLY A 60 -31.08 28.55 -4.19
C GLY A 60 -29.61 28.95 -4.39
N VAL A 61 -29.18 29.26 -5.60
CA VAL A 61 -27.88 29.89 -5.90
C VAL A 61 -28.16 31.24 -6.58
N ASP A 62 -27.54 32.31 -6.06
CA ASP A 62 -27.65 33.65 -6.67
C ASP A 62 -26.99 33.69 -8.07
N ARG A 63 -27.49 34.52 -8.98
CA ARG A 63 -26.98 34.58 -10.37
C ARG A 63 -25.52 35.03 -10.45
N THR A 64 -25.09 35.97 -9.60
CA THR A 64 -23.69 36.41 -9.56
C THR A 64 -22.79 35.31 -9.00
N ALA A 65 -23.24 34.63 -7.93
CA ALA A 65 -22.53 33.48 -7.36
C ALA A 65 -22.42 32.32 -8.37
N LEU A 66 -23.51 31.99 -9.07
CA LEU A 66 -23.53 30.98 -10.12
C LEU A 66 -22.50 31.28 -11.21
N GLN A 67 -22.46 32.52 -11.71
CA GLN A 67 -21.51 32.91 -12.74
C GLN A 67 -20.05 32.83 -12.26
N ALA A 68 -19.79 33.22 -11.00
CA ALA A 68 -18.48 33.13 -10.39
C ALA A 68 -18.02 31.67 -10.25
N ILE A 69 -18.85 30.83 -9.63
CA ILE A 69 -18.59 29.39 -9.49
C ILE A 69 -18.36 28.76 -10.86
N TRP A 70 -19.21 29.05 -11.84
CA TRP A 70 -19.07 28.49 -13.18
C TRP A 70 -17.73 28.86 -13.83
N ASN A 71 -17.31 30.13 -13.69
CA ASN A 71 -16.03 30.59 -14.21
C ASN A 71 -14.87 29.92 -13.48
N ASP A 72 -14.95 29.77 -12.16
CA ASP A 72 -13.91 29.11 -11.37
C ASP A 72 -13.77 27.65 -11.79
N LEU A 73 -14.87 26.90 -11.90
CA LEU A 73 -14.85 25.51 -12.38
C LEU A 73 -14.28 25.38 -13.80
N ARG A 74 -14.53 26.36 -14.69
CA ARG A 74 -13.93 26.41 -16.03
C ARG A 74 -12.43 26.69 -15.99
N VAL A 75 -11.99 27.65 -15.19
CA VAL A 75 -10.57 27.99 -15.04
C VAL A 75 -9.78 26.82 -14.45
N LEU A 76 -10.41 26.08 -13.52
CA LEU A 76 -9.85 24.84 -12.97
C LEU A 76 -9.76 23.70 -13.99
N GLY A 77 -10.33 23.87 -15.18
CA GLY A 77 -10.27 22.86 -16.24
C GLY A 77 -11.20 21.67 -16.03
N LEU A 78 -12.18 21.78 -15.13
CA LEU A 78 -13.12 20.70 -14.81
C LEU A 78 -13.93 20.24 -16.04
N PHE A 79 -14.08 21.14 -17.02
CA PHE A 79 -14.84 20.92 -18.25
C PHE A 79 -13.97 20.87 -19.52
N SER A 80 -12.64 21.00 -19.39
CA SER A 80 -11.77 21.26 -20.56
C SER A 80 -11.12 20.03 -21.15
N VAL A 81 -11.18 18.87 -20.49
CA VAL A 81 -10.45 17.68 -20.92
C VAL A 81 -11.42 16.66 -21.50
N GLN A 82 -11.23 16.33 -22.78
CA GLN A 82 -11.93 15.22 -23.40
C GLN A 82 -11.20 13.91 -23.08
N GLU A 83 -11.95 12.84 -22.80
CA GLU A 83 -11.39 11.50 -22.52
C GLU A 83 -10.43 11.02 -23.63
N ALA A 84 -10.59 11.52 -24.86
CA ALA A 84 -9.71 11.27 -26.00
C ALA A 84 -8.29 11.87 -25.86
N GLU A 85 -8.09 12.88 -25.01
CA GLU A 85 -6.81 13.54 -24.76
C GLU A 85 -5.98 12.84 -23.67
N LEU A 86 -6.59 11.91 -22.92
CA LEU A 86 -5.88 11.15 -21.90
C LEU A 86 -4.84 10.22 -22.54
N PRO A 87 -3.61 10.15 -21.98
CA PRO A 87 -2.58 9.29 -22.52
C PRO A 87 -3.04 7.83 -22.44
N ARG A 88 -3.34 7.24 -23.60
CA ARG A 88 -3.66 5.82 -23.69
C ARG A 88 -2.44 5.02 -23.23
N ILE A 89 -2.57 4.33 -22.10
CA ILE A 89 -1.52 3.44 -21.61
C ILE A 89 -1.35 2.34 -22.67
N LYS A 90 -0.22 2.38 -23.39
CA LYS A 90 0.15 1.30 -24.32
C LYS A 90 0.37 0.04 -23.49
N GLN A 91 -0.51 -0.94 -23.64
CA GLN A 91 -0.48 -2.21 -22.91
C GLN A 91 0.73 -3.10 -23.27
N ASN A 92 1.51 -2.73 -24.28
CA ASN A 92 2.59 -3.55 -24.85
C ASN A 92 3.98 -3.31 -24.23
N LYS A 93 4.08 -2.82 -22.99
CA LYS A 93 5.39 -2.79 -22.31
C LYS A 93 5.70 -4.19 -21.75
N PRO A 94 6.91 -4.73 -21.93
CA PRO A 94 7.32 -5.94 -21.23
C PRO A 94 7.21 -5.69 -19.72
N ALA A 95 6.63 -6.66 -19.01
CA ALA A 95 6.42 -6.57 -17.57
C ALA A 95 7.75 -6.81 -16.85
N ASN A 96 8.53 -5.75 -16.64
CA ASN A 96 9.76 -5.83 -15.86
C ASN A 96 9.43 -6.03 -14.38
N LEU A 97 10.20 -6.89 -13.70
CA LEU A 97 9.98 -7.25 -12.31
C LEU A 97 10.62 -6.24 -11.36
N LYS A 98 9.80 -5.59 -10.53
CA LYS A 98 10.28 -4.58 -9.57
C LYS A 98 10.54 -5.15 -8.17
N ALA A 99 9.78 -6.17 -7.78
CA ALA A 99 9.75 -6.67 -6.43
C ALA A 99 9.49 -8.17 -6.38
N LEU A 100 10.03 -8.84 -5.36
CA LEU A 100 9.67 -10.21 -4.99
C LEU A 100 9.31 -10.30 -3.52
N CYS A 101 8.36 -11.18 -3.22
CA CYS A 101 8.00 -11.58 -1.87
C CYS A 101 8.44 -13.03 -1.67
N LEU A 102 9.47 -13.26 -0.85
CA LEU A 102 10.02 -14.58 -0.61
C LEU A 102 9.37 -15.21 0.62
N HIS A 103 8.72 -16.36 0.43
CA HIS A 103 8.20 -17.14 1.54
C HIS A 103 9.35 -17.92 2.19
N ILE A 104 10.04 -17.29 3.13
CA ILE A 104 11.25 -17.84 3.79
C ILE A 104 10.95 -19.09 4.60
N ALA A 105 9.74 -19.17 5.14
CA ALA A 105 9.22 -20.35 5.81
C ALA A 105 7.76 -20.57 5.39
N HIS A 106 7.43 -21.80 5.01
CA HIS A 106 6.05 -22.29 4.98
C HIS A 106 5.66 -22.91 6.33
N ASP A 107 6.01 -22.24 7.43
CA ASP A 107 5.59 -22.59 8.78
C ASP A 107 5.49 -21.31 9.62
N CYS A 108 4.72 -21.37 10.70
CA CYS A 108 4.54 -20.25 11.62
C CYS A 108 4.38 -20.76 13.05
N ASN A 109 4.88 -20.01 14.02
CA ASN A 109 4.69 -20.27 15.45
C ASN A 109 3.35 -19.75 16.01
N LEU A 110 2.55 -19.08 15.18
CA LEU A 110 1.19 -18.61 15.47
C LEU A 110 0.15 -19.34 14.61
N ARG A 111 -1.12 -19.29 15.02
CA ARG A 111 -2.27 -19.86 14.31
C ARG A 111 -3.33 -18.79 14.10
N CYS A 112 -2.95 -17.72 13.40
CA CYS A 112 -3.86 -16.59 13.19
C CYS A 112 -5.13 -17.02 12.45
N ARG A 113 -6.29 -16.61 12.96
CA ARG A 113 -7.61 -17.08 12.50
C ARG A 113 -7.95 -16.62 11.07
N TYR A 114 -7.49 -15.44 10.68
CA TYR A 114 -7.69 -14.86 9.35
C TYR A 114 -6.55 -15.19 8.37
N CYS A 115 -5.59 -16.04 8.75
CA CYS A 115 -4.38 -16.24 7.95
C CYS A 115 -4.70 -16.88 6.60
N PHE A 116 -4.53 -16.12 5.51
CA PHE A 116 -4.70 -16.63 4.15
C PHE A 116 -3.69 -17.74 3.80
N GLY A 117 -2.52 -17.77 4.45
CA GLY A 117 -1.51 -18.79 4.28
C GLY A 117 -1.75 -20.06 5.10
N GLU A 118 -2.98 -20.33 5.53
CA GLU A 118 -3.35 -21.52 6.31
C GLU A 118 -2.42 -21.77 7.52
N THR A 119 -2.14 -20.71 8.27
CA THR A 119 -1.20 -20.73 9.41
C THR A 119 0.26 -21.03 9.05
N GLY A 120 0.65 -20.65 7.84
CA GLY A 120 2.01 -20.67 7.31
C GLY A 120 2.25 -21.68 6.21
N ALA A 121 1.38 -22.68 6.01
CA ALA A 121 1.62 -23.77 5.04
C ALA A 121 1.32 -23.41 3.57
N PHE A 122 0.51 -22.37 3.32
CA PHE A 122 0.10 -21.93 1.97
C PHE A 122 -0.42 -23.07 1.06
N GLY A 123 -1.21 -24.00 1.62
CA GLY A 123 -1.74 -25.15 0.88
C GLY A 123 -0.71 -26.23 0.52
N GLY A 124 0.53 -26.12 1.01
CA GLY A 124 1.60 -27.10 0.82
C GLY A 124 2.14 -27.69 2.12
N ASP A 125 3.26 -28.41 2.01
CA ASP A 125 3.95 -28.96 3.19
C ASP A 125 4.69 -27.88 3.97
N ARG A 126 4.69 -28.01 5.30
CA ARG A 126 5.48 -27.13 6.16
C ARG A 126 6.96 -27.33 5.89
N SER A 127 7.63 -26.27 5.45
CA SER A 127 9.02 -26.35 4.98
C SER A 127 9.75 -25.01 5.17
N LEU A 128 11.08 -25.05 5.11
CA LEU A 128 11.93 -23.86 5.20
C LEU A 128 12.66 -23.67 3.86
N MET A 129 12.69 -22.44 3.36
CA MET A 129 13.41 -22.10 2.13
C MET A 129 14.92 -22.33 2.31
N SER A 130 15.54 -23.03 1.36
CA SER A 130 17.00 -23.14 1.34
C SER A 130 17.64 -21.83 0.83
N PRO A 131 18.86 -21.48 1.27
CA PRO A 131 19.56 -20.31 0.77
C PRO A 131 19.72 -20.28 -0.75
N GLU A 132 19.91 -21.44 -1.37
CA GLU A 132 20.12 -21.57 -2.82
C GLU A 132 18.89 -21.11 -3.61
N ILE A 133 17.69 -21.44 -3.13
CA ILE A 133 16.43 -20.97 -3.72
C ILE A 133 16.32 -19.45 -3.58
N ALA A 134 16.68 -18.90 -2.41
CA ALA A 134 16.63 -17.47 -2.18
C ALA A 134 17.63 -16.70 -3.07
N PHE A 135 18.81 -17.27 -3.32
CA PHE A 135 19.80 -16.68 -4.23
C PHE A 135 19.31 -16.73 -5.68
N ALA A 136 18.77 -17.86 -6.13
CA ALA A 136 18.17 -17.97 -7.46
C ALA A 136 17.03 -16.95 -7.67
N ALA A 137 16.25 -16.66 -6.62
CA ALA A 137 15.21 -15.64 -6.67
C ALA A 137 15.78 -14.21 -6.81
N ILE A 138 16.91 -13.90 -6.16
CA ILE A 138 17.64 -12.64 -6.34
C ILE A 138 18.15 -12.51 -7.78
N ASP A 139 18.77 -13.55 -8.31
CA ASP A 139 19.28 -13.55 -9.69
C ASP A 139 18.15 -13.32 -10.70
N PHE A 140 17.04 -14.02 -10.50
CA PHE A 140 15.83 -13.84 -11.30
C PHE A 140 15.29 -12.40 -11.22
N LEU A 141 15.21 -11.81 -10.02
CA LEU A 141 14.79 -10.43 -9.83
C LEU A 141 15.72 -9.44 -10.57
N LEU A 142 17.03 -9.61 -10.45
CA LEU A 142 18.00 -8.74 -11.11
C LEU A 142 17.90 -8.85 -12.63
N GLN A 143 17.79 -10.07 -13.16
CA GLN A 143 17.68 -10.34 -14.59
C GLN A 143 16.40 -9.75 -15.20
N GLU A 144 15.25 -9.94 -14.54
CA GLU A 144 13.94 -9.53 -15.06
C GLU A 144 13.58 -8.07 -14.74
N SER A 145 14.42 -7.36 -14.00
CA SER A 145 14.13 -5.99 -13.55
C SER A 145 14.22 -4.90 -14.62
N GLY A 146 14.77 -5.22 -15.79
CA GLY A 146 14.93 -4.27 -16.89
C GLY A 146 15.60 -2.96 -16.44
N PRO A 147 15.00 -1.78 -16.70
CA PRO A 147 15.61 -0.48 -16.42
C PRO A 147 15.49 -0.03 -14.96
N TYR A 148 14.95 -0.85 -14.05
CA TYR A 148 14.78 -0.44 -12.67
C TYR A 148 16.09 -0.55 -11.88
N ASP A 149 16.59 0.57 -11.36
CA ASP A 149 17.81 0.58 -10.53
C ASP A 149 17.53 0.23 -9.07
N HIS A 150 16.34 0.56 -8.58
CA HIS A 150 15.88 0.23 -7.22
C HIS A 150 14.94 -0.97 -7.28
N LEU A 151 15.15 -1.99 -6.47
CA LEU A 151 14.32 -3.19 -6.40
C LEU A 151 13.92 -3.46 -4.96
N GLU A 152 12.84 -4.20 -4.78
CA GLU A 152 12.34 -4.55 -3.44
C GLU A 152 12.35 -6.06 -3.24
N LEU A 153 12.79 -6.50 -2.07
CA LEU A 153 12.66 -7.88 -1.64
C LEU A 153 12.01 -7.92 -0.26
N ASP A 154 10.83 -8.54 -0.16
CA ASP A 154 10.14 -8.76 1.11
C ASP A 154 10.37 -10.18 1.61
N PHE A 155 10.86 -10.32 2.84
CA PHE A 155 10.92 -11.57 3.57
C PHE A 155 9.58 -11.83 4.24
N PHE A 156 8.86 -12.82 3.73
CA PHE A 156 7.50 -13.17 4.09
C PHE A 156 7.36 -14.69 4.32
N GLY A 157 6.12 -15.19 4.27
CA GLY A 157 5.75 -16.58 4.41
C GLY A 157 4.83 -16.75 5.62
N GLY A 158 5.04 -17.82 6.38
CA GLY A 158 4.41 -18.00 7.68
C GLY A 158 5.08 -17.11 8.72
N GLU A 159 6.32 -17.43 9.10
CA GLU A 159 7.16 -16.56 9.93
C GLU A 159 8.63 -16.63 9.46
N PRO A 160 9.17 -15.57 8.83
CA PRO A 160 10.53 -15.58 8.29
C PRO A 160 11.60 -15.71 9.39
N LEU A 161 11.33 -15.28 10.63
CA LEU A 161 12.30 -15.44 11.73
C LEU A 161 12.51 -16.91 12.15
N LEU A 162 11.68 -17.86 11.69
CA LEU A 162 11.94 -19.30 11.87
C LEU A 162 13.15 -19.78 11.05
N ASN A 163 13.52 -19.05 10.00
CA ASN A 163 14.65 -19.38 9.14
C ASN A 163 15.54 -18.15 8.92
N PHE A 164 15.90 -17.51 10.04
CA PHE A 164 16.66 -16.27 10.06
C PHE A 164 18.06 -16.40 9.41
N GLU A 165 18.67 -17.59 9.46
CA GLU A 165 19.95 -17.83 8.77
C GLU A 165 19.84 -17.66 7.25
N THR A 166 18.75 -18.14 6.64
CA THR A 166 18.49 -17.89 5.22
C THR A 166 18.30 -16.39 4.96
N VAL A 167 17.54 -15.67 5.80
CA VAL A 167 17.40 -14.20 5.70
C VAL A 167 18.77 -13.52 5.67
N LYS A 168 19.65 -13.84 6.63
CA LYS A 168 21.00 -13.23 6.71
C LYS A 168 21.83 -13.50 5.45
N LYS A 169 21.81 -14.74 4.98
CA LYS A 169 22.52 -15.16 3.76
C LYS A 169 21.98 -14.44 2.54
N THR A 170 20.66 -14.32 2.40
CA THR A 170 20.01 -13.65 1.27
C THR A 170 20.31 -12.16 1.23
N VAL A 171 20.31 -11.47 2.39
CA VAL A 171 20.70 -10.05 2.45
C VAL A 171 22.15 -9.87 2.00
N ALA A 172 23.07 -10.68 2.53
CA ALA A 172 24.48 -10.59 2.16
C ALA A 172 24.70 -10.82 0.65
N TYR A 173 24.12 -11.91 0.12
CA TYR A 173 24.19 -12.23 -1.30
C TYR A 173 23.55 -11.16 -2.18
N GLY A 174 22.33 -10.74 -1.83
CA GLY A 174 21.57 -9.77 -2.62
C GLY A 174 22.23 -8.41 -2.70
N ARG A 175 22.86 -7.93 -1.62
CA ARG A 175 23.65 -6.69 -1.65
C ARG A 175 24.85 -6.81 -2.60
N GLN A 176 25.58 -7.92 -2.55
CA GLN A 176 26.72 -8.17 -3.43
C GLN A 176 26.28 -8.27 -4.91
N ALA A 177 25.25 -9.06 -5.19
CA ALA A 177 24.73 -9.27 -6.55
C ALA A 177 24.15 -7.98 -7.14
N ALA A 178 23.37 -7.23 -6.36
CA ALA A 178 22.82 -5.94 -6.79
C ALA A 178 23.93 -4.93 -7.10
N GLN A 179 24.95 -4.83 -6.25
CA GLN A 179 26.10 -3.95 -6.49
C GLN A 179 26.82 -4.31 -7.81
N ALA A 180 27.03 -5.59 -8.08
CA ALA A 180 27.64 -6.05 -9.33
C ALA A 180 26.78 -5.71 -10.56
N ALA A 181 25.46 -5.72 -10.42
CA ALA A 181 24.50 -5.33 -11.44
C ALA A 181 24.24 -3.81 -11.51
N GLN A 182 24.95 -2.99 -10.70
CA GLN A 182 24.71 -1.54 -10.56
C GLN A 182 23.27 -1.18 -10.15
N LYS A 183 22.64 -2.04 -9.35
CA LYS A 183 21.30 -1.90 -8.80
C LYS A 183 21.34 -1.84 -7.27
N ASN A 184 20.22 -1.48 -6.65
CA ASN A 184 20.05 -1.45 -5.21
C ASN A 184 18.79 -2.25 -4.83
N ILE A 185 18.93 -3.20 -3.91
CA ILE A 185 17.80 -3.95 -3.35
C ILE A 185 17.52 -3.40 -1.96
N HIS A 186 16.32 -2.88 -1.77
CA HIS A 186 15.79 -2.57 -0.46
C HIS A 186 15.06 -3.80 0.10
N PHE A 187 15.37 -4.14 1.35
CA PHE A 187 14.91 -5.36 1.99
C PHE A 187 13.87 -5.01 3.05
N THR A 188 12.72 -5.68 2.97
CA THR A 188 11.66 -5.61 3.97
C THR A 188 11.56 -6.95 4.69
N LEU A 189 11.25 -6.94 5.98
CA LEU A 189 10.92 -8.16 6.73
C LEU A 189 9.59 -8.00 7.43
N THR A 190 8.64 -8.86 7.07
CA THR A 190 7.33 -8.93 7.71
C THR A 190 7.31 -10.06 8.73
N THR A 191 7.15 -9.71 10.01
CA THR A 191 7.20 -10.68 11.12
C THR A 191 6.02 -10.51 12.07
N ASN A 192 5.64 -11.62 12.71
CA ASN A 192 4.76 -11.61 13.88
C ASN A 192 5.43 -11.10 15.16
N SER A 193 6.74 -10.82 15.11
CA SER A 193 7.56 -10.26 16.20
C SER A 193 7.70 -11.13 17.45
N TYR A 194 7.09 -12.32 17.50
CA TYR A 194 7.11 -13.18 18.69
C TYR A 194 8.52 -13.67 19.02
N ASN A 195 9.32 -13.98 17.99
CA ASN A 195 10.73 -14.41 18.11
C ASN A 195 11.73 -13.32 17.73
N LEU A 196 11.32 -12.05 17.71
CA LEU A 196 12.20 -10.91 17.46
C LEU A 196 12.97 -10.56 18.75
N ASP A 197 14.10 -11.22 18.96
CA ASP A 197 15.02 -10.93 20.06
C ASP A 197 16.04 -9.83 19.71
N ASP A 198 16.82 -9.41 20.69
CA ASP A 198 17.77 -8.30 20.58
C ASP A 198 18.88 -8.58 19.55
N GLU A 199 19.31 -9.84 19.39
CA GLU A 199 20.33 -10.22 18.40
C GLU A 199 19.80 -10.06 16.97
N LYS A 200 18.60 -10.61 16.70
CA LYS A 200 17.94 -10.47 15.40
C LYS A 200 17.66 -9.00 15.09
N LEU A 201 17.15 -8.26 16.06
CA LEU A 201 16.86 -6.84 15.92
C LEU A 201 18.13 -6.04 15.62
N ALA A 202 19.23 -6.28 16.33
CA ALA A 202 20.52 -5.62 16.08
C ALA A 202 21.02 -5.89 14.64
N TYR A 203 20.93 -7.14 14.17
CA TYR A 203 21.27 -7.47 12.78
C TYR A 203 20.37 -6.73 11.78
N LEU A 204 19.05 -6.76 11.97
CA LEU A 204 18.08 -6.12 11.07
C LEU A 204 18.28 -4.61 10.99
N ASN A 205 18.60 -3.96 12.12
CA ASN A 205 18.94 -2.54 12.19
C ASN A 205 20.27 -2.26 11.47
N ALA A 206 21.31 -3.04 11.75
CA ALA A 206 22.61 -2.87 11.10
C ALA A 206 22.56 -3.07 9.58
N GLN A 207 21.66 -3.93 9.11
CA GLN A 207 21.40 -4.14 7.69
C GLN A 207 20.40 -3.16 7.10
N GLY A 208 19.80 -2.25 7.87
CA GLY A 208 18.86 -1.24 7.38
C GLY A 208 17.61 -1.82 6.73
N LEU A 209 17.08 -2.94 7.24
CA LEU A 209 15.84 -3.53 6.72
C LEU A 209 14.62 -2.74 7.22
N LEU A 210 13.64 -2.50 6.36
CA LEU A 210 12.30 -2.04 6.78
C LEU A 210 11.57 -3.16 7.52
N LEU A 211 11.02 -2.87 8.70
CA LEU A 211 10.30 -3.88 9.50
C LEU A 211 8.79 -3.66 9.46
N VAL A 212 8.05 -4.69 9.02
CA VAL A 212 6.60 -4.74 9.16
C VAL A 212 6.27 -5.60 10.37
N LEU A 213 5.84 -4.94 11.44
CA LEU A 213 5.63 -5.55 12.76
C LEU A 213 4.14 -5.84 12.94
N SER A 214 3.75 -7.12 12.96
CA SER A 214 2.33 -7.46 12.92
C SER A 214 1.68 -7.44 14.31
N ALA A 215 0.72 -6.53 14.53
CA ALA A 215 -0.09 -6.52 15.74
C ALA A 215 -1.47 -5.88 15.54
N ASP A 216 -2.53 -6.55 16.00
CA ASP A 216 -3.94 -6.13 15.78
C ASP A 216 -4.48 -5.19 16.88
N GLY A 217 -3.60 -4.45 17.56
CA GLY A 217 -3.97 -3.49 18.59
C GLY A 217 -4.19 -4.11 19.97
N ARG A 218 -5.39 -3.92 20.55
CA ARG A 218 -5.69 -4.26 21.96
C ARG A 218 -5.44 -5.75 22.26
N PRO A 219 -4.85 -6.11 23.41
CA PRO A 219 -4.53 -7.49 23.76
C PRO A 219 -5.66 -8.49 23.52
N ALA A 220 -6.89 -8.19 23.97
CA ALA A 220 -8.03 -9.08 23.79
C ALA A 220 -8.37 -9.36 22.31
N VAL A 221 -8.22 -8.37 21.42
CA VAL A 221 -8.43 -8.53 19.98
C VAL A 221 -7.28 -9.30 19.36
N HIS A 222 -6.05 -8.92 19.72
CA HIS A 222 -4.83 -9.56 19.24
C HIS A 222 -4.77 -11.04 19.60
N ASP A 223 -4.97 -11.39 20.87
CA ASP A 223 -4.87 -12.77 21.36
C ASP A 223 -5.98 -13.67 20.82
N TYR A 224 -7.18 -13.10 20.59
CA TYR A 224 -8.24 -13.82 19.91
C TYR A 224 -7.86 -14.15 18.45
N MET A 225 -7.35 -13.16 17.71
CA MET A 225 -7.06 -13.31 16.29
C MET A 225 -5.74 -14.01 15.98
N ARG A 226 -4.72 -13.85 16.84
CA ARG A 226 -3.33 -14.27 16.62
C ARG A 226 -2.81 -15.18 17.75
N PRO A 227 -3.53 -16.25 18.12
CA PRO A 227 -3.06 -17.15 19.16
C PRO A 227 -1.76 -17.84 18.72
N GLY A 228 -0.96 -18.25 19.70
CA GLY A 228 0.19 -19.11 19.45
C GLY A 228 -0.23 -20.49 18.95
N ALA A 229 0.72 -21.30 18.47
CA ALA A 229 0.42 -22.64 17.98
C ALA A 229 -0.25 -23.57 19.00
N GLY A 230 -0.06 -23.32 20.31
CA GLY A 230 -0.74 -24.03 21.39
C GLY A 230 -2.03 -23.34 21.88
N GLY A 231 -2.51 -22.30 21.21
CA GLY A 231 -3.70 -21.54 21.59
C GLY A 231 -3.46 -20.44 22.63
N GLN A 232 -2.22 -20.25 23.10
CA GLN A 232 -1.89 -19.27 24.12
C GLN A 232 -1.94 -17.83 23.59
N ALA A 233 -2.16 -16.88 24.50
CA ALA A 233 -2.02 -15.45 24.24
C ALA A 233 -0.58 -15.10 23.81
N THR A 234 -0.44 -14.13 22.91
CA THR A 234 0.83 -13.73 22.28
C THR A 234 1.11 -12.23 22.40
N SER A 235 0.07 -11.43 22.68
CA SER A 235 0.09 -9.98 22.68
C SER A 235 1.15 -9.39 23.61
N GLU A 236 1.26 -9.87 24.86
CA GLU A 236 2.23 -9.36 25.83
C GLU A 236 3.67 -9.43 25.29
N ARG A 237 4.06 -10.61 24.79
CA ARG A 237 5.40 -10.83 24.24
C ARG A 237 5.63 -10.05 22.96
N ILE A 238 4.66 -10.07 22.04
CA ILE A 238 4.76 -9.35 20.76
C ILE A 238 4.88 -7.85 20.98
N LEU A 239 4.02 -7.26 21.82
CA LEU A 239 4.04 -5.83 22.12
C LEU A 239 5.33 -5.41 22.82
N LYS A 240 5.88 -6.25 23.71
CA LYS A 240 7.20 -6.01 24.30
C LYS A 240 8.29 -5.94 23.24
N ASN A 241 8.33 -6.93 22.34
CA ASN A 241 9.34 -7.00 21.27
C ASN A 241 9.20 -5.85 20.27
N ILE A 242 7.96 -5.49 19.90
CA ILE A 242 7.68 -4.31 19.07
C ILE A 242 8.17 -3.04 19.76
N GLY A 243 7.90 -2.87 21.05
CA GLY A 243 8.40 -1.73 21.82
C GLY A 243 9.94 -1.64 21.82
N ASN A 244 10.64 -2.78 21.89
CA ASN A 244 12.10 -2.81 21.74
C ASN A 244 12.54 -2.40 20.33
N ALA A 245 11.88 -2.94 19.31
CA ALA A 245 12.17 -2.61 17.91
C ALA A 245 12.01 -1.10 17.64
N VAL A 246 10.87 -0.53 18.05
CA VAL A 246 10.55 0.90 17.96
C VAL A 246 11.66 1.75 18.59
N ARG A 247 12.00 1.48 19.86
CA ARG A 247 13.04 2.23 20.59
C ARG A 247 14.42 2.14 19.95
N SER A 248 14.77 0.96 19.42
CA SER A 248 16.08 0.74 18.81
C SER A 248 16.27 1.46 17.45
N ARG A 249 15.18 1.93 16.85
CA ARG A 249 15.14 2.49 15.49
C ARG A 249 14.79 3.97 15.43
N ASN A 250 14.72 4.65 16.58
CA ASN A 250 14.41 6.09 16.68
C ASN A 250 13.18 6.50 15.83
N ASP A 251 12.13 5.69 15.85
CA ASP A 251 10.89 5.93 15.09
C ASP A 251 11.04 5.97 13.55
N SER A 252 12.07 5.33 12.99
CA SER A 252 12.25 5.19 11.53
C SER A 252 12.18 3.74 11.03
N ASP A 253 11.85 3.60 9.75
CA ASP A 253 12.00 2.37 8.97
C ASP A 253 11.30 1.14 9.60
N TYR A 254 10.13 1.38 10.21
CA TYR A 254 9.19 0.33 10.60
C TYR A 254 7.76 0.86 10.52
N TYR A 255 6.79 -0.04 10.48
CA TYR A 255 5.42 0.28 10.87
C TYR A 255 4.75 -0.93 11.51
N VAL A 256 3.78 -0.66 12.39
CA VAL A 256 2.95 -1.71 13.01
C VAL A 256 1.74 -1.95 12.11
N ARG A 257 1.58 -3.19 11.65
CA ARG A 257 0.50 -3.60 10.75
C ARG A 257 -0.52 -4.44 11.50
N GLY A 258 -1.70 -3.85 11.77
CA GLY A 258 -2.85 -4.56 12.30
C GLY A 258 -3.86 -4.91 11.22
N THR A 259 -4.48 -6.08 11.31
CA THR A 259 -5.60 -6.49 10.46
C THR A 259 -6.89 -6.38 11.26
N PHE A 260 -7.85 -5.64 10.73
CA PHE A 260 -9.17 -5.47 11.33
C PHE A 260 -10.19 -6.14 10.40
N THR A 261 -10.62 -7.33 10.79
CA THR A 261 -11.61 -8.18 10.09
C THR A 261 -12.85 -8.35 10.94
#